data_AF-A0A2P8HZV7-F1
#
_entry.id   AF-A0A2P8HZV7-F1
#
_cell.length_a   1.000
_cell.length_b   1.000
_cell.length_c   1.000
_cell.angle_alpha   90.00
_cell.angle_beta   90.00
_cell.angle_gamma   90.00
#
_symmetry.space_group_name_H-M   'P 1'
#
loop_
_entity.id
_entity.type
_entity.pdbx_description
1 polymer ?
#
loop_
_entity_poly.entity_id
_entity_poly.type
_entity_poly.pdbx_seq_one_letter_code
_entity_poly.pdbx_strand_id
1 'polypeptide(L)'
;MQSPARSRWSAAGLALATAAAGLAVAVATAPTAQATVLPNGFKSVGYLPSWAGSVNAVQYTKLTHINYAFALPNANGTLQAIPDPGKLTSLVTLAHNHGVRVSLAIGGWNDGNDSAFEALAANPTSRTTFVTSVVNAVNQYNLDGVDIDWEYPDPGASASNFTALMGQLSTAMHSRGKLLTAAVVSGGTTAEGVQTAVFGQVDWLNIMAYDGGSPHANHDWSIGTVNYWKSRGLPAAKTVLGVPFYSRPTYYTYAQLVALDPANANRDCVTVSGVQQCYNGIPTIKRKTQWAMANAGGVMNWELSQDTSGSTSLLSAIYDTVMGGTTPPGRTGPITGIAGKCVDVAGASSANGTAVQLWTCNGTTAQNWTVAADGSVRALGKCLDVASAGTANGTLVQLWDCNGTGAQKWQAASDGTLRNPASGRCLDATGPSSADGTRLQVWDCFAGSNQVWRLPA
;
A
#
# COMPACT_ATOMS: atom_id res chain seq x y z
N MET A 1 55.81 -10.23 92.58
CA MET A 1 55.12 -11.08 93.58
C MET A 1 53.65 -11.18 93.20
N GLN A 2 53.15 -12.41 93.08
CA GLN A 2 51.77 -12.89 93.26
C GLN A 2 50.61 -12.38 92.36
N SER A 3 50.11 -13.31 91.53
CA SER A 3 48.70 -13.52 91.10
C SER A 3 47.71 -13.55 92.29
N PRO A 4 46.35 -13.49 92.16
CA PRO A 4 45.54 -14.15 91.11
C PRO A 4 44.15 -13.59 90.68
N ALA A 5 43.70 -14.11 89.52
CA ALA A 5 42.38 -14.61 89.11
C ALA A 5 41.00 -13.99 89.50
N ARG A 6 40.24 -13.71 88.42
CA ARG A 6 38.81 -14.02 88.09
C ARG A 6 37.66 -13.24 88.76
N SER A 7 36.83 -12.60 87.91
CA SER A 7 35.42 -12.98 87.64
C SER A 7 34.73 -12.00 86.67
N ARG A 8 33.76 -12.52 85.91
CA ARG A 8 32.94 -11.98 84.81
C ARG A 8 32.16 -10.70 85.24
N TRP A 9 31.63 -9.82 84.38
CA TRP A 9 30.48 -9.99 83.47
C TRP A 9 30.35 -8.79 82.50
N SER A 10 30.01 -9.14 81.26
CA SER A 10 29.13 -8.51 80.26
C SER A 10 29.13 -7.00 79.96
N ALA A 11 29.32 -6.75 78.66
CA ALA A 11 29.25 -5.50 77.90
C ALA A 11 27.95 -4.71 78.03
N ALA A 12 28.08 -3.39 78.10
CA ALA A 12 27.10 -2.42 77.64
C ALA A 12 27.86 -1.21 77.06
N GLY A 13 27.84 -1.05 75.74
CA GLY A 13 28.45 0.07 75.03
C GLY A 13 27.51 0.53 73.94
N LEU A 14 26.84 1.64 74.19
CA LEU A 14 25.93 2.33 73.29
C LEU A 14 26.71 2.81 72.04
N ALA A 15 26.34 2.37 70.85
CA ALA A 15 26.83 2.92 69.58
C ALA A 15 25.64 3.41 68.75
N LEU A 16 25.61 4.71 68.48
CA LEU A 16 24.63 5.37 67.62
C LEU A 16 24.73 4.81 66.19
N ALA A 17 23.62 4.32 65.65
CA ALA A 17 23.48 4.01 64.24
C ALA A 17 23.11 5.29 63.47
N THR A 18 24.05 5.86 62.72
CA THR A 18 23.75 6.81 61.64
C THR A 18 23.40 6.01 60.38
N ALA A 19 22.11 5.94 60.05
CA ALA A 19 21.65 5.40 58.77
C ALA A 19 21.92 6.43 57.66
N ALA A 20 22.90 6.14 56.80
CA ALA A 20 23.09 6.87 55.55
C ALA A 20 22.03 6.37 54.55
N ALA A 21 20.98 7.17 54.33
CA ALA A 21 20.03 6.94 53.25
C ALA A 21 20.70 7.31 51.92
N GLY A 22 21.22 6.32 51.21
CA GLY A 22 21.62 6.49 49.82
C GLY A 22 20.38 6.67 48.95
N LEU A 23 20.15 7.88 48.44
CA LEU A 23 19.18 8.08 47.35
C LEU A 23 19.75 7.42 46.09
N ALA A 24 19.27 6.22 45.79
CA ALA A 24 19.37 5.67 44.44
C ALA A 24 18.40 6.47 43.56
N VAL A 25 18.92 7.41 42.77
CA VAL A 25 18.17 8.03 41.69
C VAL A 25 17.99 6.95 40.62
N ALA A 26 16.82 6.31 40.63
CA ALA A 26 16.40 5.48 39.51
C ALA A 26 16.23 6.40 38.30
N VAL A 27 17.20 6.38 37.38
CA VAL A 27 17.02 6.97 36.06
C VAL A 27 15.97 6.11 35.37
N ALA A 28 14.73 6.58 35.36
CA ALA A 28 13.69 5.99 34.53
C ALA A 28 14.14 6.13 33.08
N THR A 29 14.56 5.02 32.48
CA THR A 29 14.74 4.96 31.02
C THR A 29 13.40 5.29 30.40
N ALA A 30 13.33 6.40 29.66
CA ALA A 30 12.16 6.71 28.86
C ALA A 30 11.82 5.46 28.01
N PRO A 31 10.52 5.10 27.86
CA PRO A 31 10.16 4.03 26.96
C PRO A 31 10.74 4.37 25.59
N THR A 32 11.56 3.49 25.01
CA THR A 32 11.93 3.62 23.60
C THR A 32 10.63 3.72 22.81
N ALA A 33 10.45 4.82 22.08
CA ALA A 33 9.29 5.01 21.23
C ALA A 33 9.17 3.79 20.31
N GLN A 34 8.12 3.01 20.54
CA GLN A 34 7.89 1.80 19.76
C GLN A 34 7.44 2.21 18.36
N ALA A 35 8.08 1.63 17.33
CA ALA A 35 7.71 1.85 15.95
C ALA A 35 6.21 1.67 15.75
N THR A 36 5.62 2.46 14.84
CA THR A 36 4.26 2.19 14.34
C THR A 36 4.23 0.80 13.71
N VAL A 37 3.76 -0.20 14.46
CA VAL A 37 3.56 -1.55 13.94
C VAL A 37 2.17 -1.60 13.34
N LEU A 38 2.11 -1.43 12.02
CA LEU A 38 0.86 -1.66 11.30
C LEU A 38 0.55 -3.18 11.27
N PRO A 39 -0.74 -3.56 11.33
CA PRO A 39 -1.14 -4.98 11.32
C PRO A 39 -0.52 -5.77 10.16
N ASN A 40 -0.21 -7.04 10.42
CA ASN A 40 0.29 -7.99 9.42
C ASN A 40 1.57 -7.56 8.69
N GLY A 41 2.38 -6.67 9.26
CA GLY A 41 3.59 -6.16 8.63
C GLY A 41 3.32 -5.27 7.40
N PHE A 42 2.14 -4.65 7.35
CA PHE A 42 1.76 -3.71 6.29
C PHE A 42 2.70 -2.51 6.26
N LYS A 43 3.17 -2.13 5.08
CA LYS A 43 4.10 -1.00 4.89
C LYS A 43 3.32 0.26 4.55
N SER A 44 3.56 1.33 5.30
CA SER A 44 3.22 2.69 4.93
C SER A 44 4.53 3.42 4.64
N VAL A 45 4.79 3.65 3.35
CA VAL A 45 6.05 4.24 2.83
C VAL A 45 5.76 5.65 2.31
N GLY A 46 6.57 6.63 2.67
CA GLY A 46 6.47 7.98 2.11
C GLY A 46 7.77 8.46 1.52
N TYR A 47 7.72 9.09 0.35
CA TYR A 47 8.86 9.83 -0.17
C TYR A 47 8.88 11.24 0.44
N LEU A 48 10.06 11.70 0.87
CA LEU A 48 10.30 13.08 1.27
C LEU A 48 11.43 13.65 0.41
N PRO A 49 11.13 14.54 -0.56
CA PRO A 49 12.17 15.13 -1.39
C PRO A 49 13.04 16.11 -0.60
N SER A 50 14.28 16.31 -1.04
CA SER A 50 15.24 17.24 -0.45
C SER A 50 14.79 18.69 -0.64
N TRP A 51 14.17 18.99 -1.79
CA TRP A 51 13.74 20.33 -2.18
C TRP A 51 12.39 20.80 -1.60
N ALA A 52 11.57 19.92 -1.02
CA ALA A 52 10.25 20.27 -0.51
C ALA A 52 9.90 19.58 0.81
N GLY A 53 8.98 20.18 1.57
CA GLY A 53 8.53 19.66 2.86
C GLY A 53 9.50 19.89 4.02
N SER A 54 8.94 19.92 5.23
CA SER A 54 9.67 20.07 6.49
C SER A 54 9.64 18.75 7.27
N VAL A 55 10.78 18.35 7.83
CA VAL A 55 10.87 17.16 8.70
C VAL A 55 9.95 17.27 9.92
N ASN A 56 9.71 18.49 10.42
CA ASN A 56 8.82 18.72 11.56
C ASN A 56 7.33 18.58 11.21
N ALA A 57 6.97 18.59 9.93
CA ALA A 57 5.60 18.43 9.47
C ALA A 57 5.24 16.97 9.15
N VAL A 58 6.23 16.06 9.17
CA VAL A 58 6.01 14.64 8.86
C VAL A 58 5.16 13.99 9.96
N GLN A 59 4.11 13.28 9.53
CA GLN A 59 3.23 12.56 10.44
C GLN A 59 3.82 11.18 10.79
N TYR A 60 4.95 11.15 11.49
CA TYR A 60 5.78 9.95 11.71
C TYR A 60 5.01 8.74 12.26
N THR A 61 4.06 8.96 13.16
CA THR A 61 3.22 7.89 13.77
C THR A 61 2.30 7.17 12.78
N LYS A 62 2.29 7.58 11.50
CA LYS A 62 1.48 6.99 10.42
C LYS A 62 2.32 6.27 9.37
N LEU A 63 3.64 6.31 9.52
CA LEU A 63 4.60 5.76 8.58
C LEU A 63 5.36 4.60 9.22
N THR A 64 5.83 3.72 8.35
CA THR A 64 6.76 2.64 8.70
C THR A 64 8.14 2.91 8.11
N HIS A 65 8.17 3.52 6.91
CA HIS A 65 9.39 3.80 6.18
C HIS A 65 9.29 5.18 5.51
N ILE A 66 10.42 5.88 5.40
CA ILE A 66 10.58 7.10 4.63
C ILE A 66 11.73 6.92 3.67
N ASN A 67 11.50 7.24 2.40
CA ASN A 67 12.53 7.31 1.37
C ASN A 67 12.91 8.78 1.18
N TYR A 68 14.14 9.16 1.55
CA TYR A 68 14.65 10.51 1.33
C TYR A 68 15.13 10.67 -0.11
N ALA A 69 14.46 11.53 -0.87
CA ALA A 69 14.64 11.67 -2.32
C ALA A 69 15.35 12.98 -2.67
N PHE A 70 16.27 13.06 -3.63
CA PHE A 70 17.05 11.96 -4.18
C PHE A 70 18.52 12.32 -4.03
N ALA A 71 19.36 11.30 -3.81
CA ALA A 71 20.75 11.38 -4.22
C ALA A 71 20.87 10.95 -5.69
N LEU A 72 21.92 11.40 -6.39
CA LEU A 72 22.18 11.03 -7.77
C LEU A 72 23.50 10.27 -7.90
N PRO A 73 23.58 9.25 -8.76
CA PRO A 73 24.85 8.61 -9.08
C PRO A 73 25.67 9.43 -10.08
N ASN A 74 26.96 9.13 -10.15
CA ASN A 74 27.83 9.44 -11.28
C ASN A 74 28.09 8.16 -12.10
N ALA A 75 28.43 8.32 -13.38
CA ALA A 75 28.72 7.22 -14.30
C ALA A 75 29.88 6.30 -13.85
N ASN A 76 30.80 6.81 -13.02
CA ASN A 76 31.91 6.02 -12.46
C ASN A 76 31.52 5.22 -11.20
N GLY A 77 30.25 5.28 -10.79
CA GLY A 77 29.73 4.63 -9.60
C GLY A 77 29.92 5.42 -8.30
N THR A 78 30.45 6.64 -8.28
CA THR A 78 30.37 7.45 -7.05
C THR A 78 28.98 8.07 -6.89
N LEU A 79 28.63 8.52 -5.69
CA LEU A 79 27.46 9.38 -5.48
C LEU A 79 27.84 10.85 -5.66
N GLN A 80 26.93 11.64 -6.21
CA GLN A 80 26.97 13.09 -6.11
C GLN A 80 26.78 13.52 -4.65
N ALA A 81 27.05 14.80 -4.35
CA ALA A 81 26.81 15.33 -3.01
C ALA A 81 25.35 15.13 -2.62
N ILE A 82 25.11 14.59 -1.42
CA ILE A 82 23.75 14.36 -0.91
C ILE A 82 23.05 15.72 -0.77
N PRO A 83 21.89 15.93 -1.44
CA PRO A 83 21.17 17.19 -1.32
C PRO A 83 20.61 17.39 0.08
N ASP A 84 20.81 18.59 0.63
CA ASP A 84 20.40 19.00 1.97
C ASP A 84 20.72 17.94 3.07
N PRO A 85 22.02 17.72 3.36
CA PRO A 85 22.43 16.70 4.32
C PRO A 85 21.98 17.03 5.76
N GLY A 86 21.73 18.30 6.06
CA GLY A 86 21.19 18.74 7.35
C GLY A 86 19.74 18.29 7.55
N LYS A 87 18.91 18.42 6.51
CA LYS A 87 17.55 17.87 6.50
C LYS A 87 17.53 16.35 6.59
N LEU A 88 18.41 15.65 5.86
CA LEU A 88 18.53 14.19 5.97
C LEU A 88 18.87 13.75 7.40
N THR A 89 19.87 14.38 8.02
CA THR A 89 20.28 14.05 9.40
C THR A 89 19.14 14.31 10.40
N SER A 90 18.43 15.42 10.22
CA SER A 90 17.27 15.77 11.06
C SER A 90 16.11 14.78 10.87
N LEU A 91 15.85 14.38 9.62
CA LEU A 91 14.84 13.38 9.28
C LEU A 91 15.14 12.05 9.95
N VAL A 92 16.37 11.53 9.80
CA VAL A 92 16.79 10.25 10.40
C VAL A 92 16.60 10.29 11.91
N THR A 93 17.06 11.36 12.56
CA THR A 93 16.92 11.53 14.01
C THR A 93 15.46 11.49 14.46
N LEU A 94 14.59 12.28 13.81
CA LEU A 94 13.17 12.34 14.16
C LEU A 94 12.44 11.03 13.83
N ALA A 95 12.72 10.42 12.67
CA ALA A 95 12.12 9.16 12.26
C ALA A 95 12.49 8.02 13.23
N HIS A 96 13.76 7.90 13.60
CA HIS A 96 14.22 6.90 14.56
C HIS A 96 13.62 7.10 15.95
N ASN A 97 13.44 8.34 16.39
CA ASN A 97 12.71 8.68 17.62
C ASN A 97 11.22 8.28 17.58
N HIS A 98 10.69 7.92 16.41
CA HIS A 98 9.34 7.37 16.22
C HIS A 98 9.35 5.92 15.71
N GLY A 99 10.52 5.27 15.68
CA GLY A 99 10.71 3.92 15.17
C GLY A 99 10.41 3.76 13.67
N VAL A 100 10.42 4.86 12.91
CA VAL A 100 10.27 4.86 11.45
C VAL A 100 11.63 4.67 10.81
N ARG A 101 11.72 3.77 9.84
CA ARG A 101 12.97 3.51 9.11
C ARG A 101 13.18 4.51 7.99
N VAL A 102 14.44 4.89 7.74
CA VAL A 102 14.79 5.84 6.67
C VAL A 102 15.75 5.20 5.68
N SER A 103 15.38 5.18 4.41
CA SER A 103 16.24 4.81 3.29
C SER A 103 16.64 6.05 2.49
N LEU A 104 17.83 6.05 1.92
CA LEU A 104 18.19 7.01 0.88
C LEU A 104 17.66 6.52 -0.47
N ALA A 105 16.80 7.31 -1.12
CA ALA A 105 16.41 7.05 -2.51
C ALA A 105 17.44 7.65 -3.46
N ILE A 106 17.90 6.84 -4.42
CA ILE A 106 18.93 7.21 -5.38
C ILE A 106 18.35 7.13 -6.79
N GLY A 107 18.41 8.24 -7.52
CA GLY A 107 17.84 8.38 -8.87
C GLY A 107 16.69 9.37 -8.93
N GLY A 108 15.50 8.86 -9.27
CA GLY A 108 14.31 9.62 -9.64
C GLY A 108 14.32 10.03 -11.12
N TRP A 109 13.19 10.58 -11.59
CA TRP A 109 12.98 10.98 -12.99
C TRP A 109 14.15 11.73 -13.65
N ASN A 110 14.76 12.71 -12.97
CA ASN A 110 15.95 13.44 -13.46
C ASN A 110 15.83 13.94 -14.92
N ASP A 111 14.69 14.53 -15.28
CA ASP A 111 14.35 14.96 -16.65
C ASP A 111 14.46 13.83 -17.71
N GLY A 112 14.20 12.59 -17.28
CA GLY A 112 14.32 11.38 -18.09
C GLY A 112 15.78 10.95 -18.35
N ASN A 113 16.75 11.55 -17.67
CA ASN A 113 18.16 11.23 -17.85
C ASN A 113 18.63 10.20 -16.82
N ASP A 114 18.77 8.96 -17.28
CA ASP A 114 19.28 7.83 -16.52
C ASP A 114 20.67 7.36 -17.00
N SER A 115 21.34 8.14 -17.86
CA SER A 115 22.63 7.76 -18.47
C SER A 115 23.73 7.42 -17.46
N ALA A 116 23.69 8.03 -16.27
CA ALA A 116 24.62 7.70 -15.19
C ALA A 116 24.39 6.27 -14.66
N PHE A 117 23.12 5.85 -14.51
CA PHE A 117 22.79 4.48 -14.14
C PHE A 117 23.20 3.49 -15.23
N GLU A 118 22.90 3.79 -16.49
CA GLU A 118 23.30 2.94 -17.62
C GLU A 118 24.82 2.70 -17.63
N ALA A 119 25.60 3.78 -17.55
CA ALA A 119 27.05 3.70 -17.57
C ALA A 119 27.63 2.97 -16.35
N LEU A 120 27.15 3.28 -15.13
CA LEU A 120 27.68 2.67 -13.92
C LEU A 120 27.30 1.19 -13.81
N ALA A 121 26.09 0.82 -14.27
CA ALA A 121 25.58 -0.54 -14.17
C ALA A 121 26.25 -1.46 -15.20
N ALA A 122 26.61 -0.94 -16.38
CA ALA A 122 27.28 -1.71 -17.42
C ALA A 122 28.69 -2.20 -17.04
N ASN A 123 29.38 -1.50 -16.14
CA ASN A 123 30.77 -1.82 -15.78
C ASN A 123 30.89 -2.45 -14.36
N PRO A 124 31.47 -3.65 -14.22
CA PRO A 124 31.60 -4.32 -12.91
C PRO A 124 32.35 -3.54 -11.84
N THR A 125 33.37 -2.77 -12.24
CA THR A 125 34.16 -1.94 -11.32
C THR A 125 33.33 -0.78 -10.81
N SER A 126 32.62 -0.05 -11.68
CA SER A 126 31.73 1.05 -11.25
C SER A 126 30.55 0.54 -10.42
N ARG A 127 30.01 -0.65 -10.70
CA ARG A 127 29.01 -1.28 -9.80
C ARG A 127 29.55 -1.48 -8.39
N THR A 128 30.79 -1.97 -8.27
CA THR A 128 31.46 -2.15 -6.97
C THR A 128 31.72 -0.81 -6.26
N THR A 129 32.16 0.21 -7.00
CA THR A 129 32.30 1.59 -6.50
C THR A 129 30.97 2.16 -6.01
N PHE A 130 29.88 1.89 -6.73
CA PHE A 130 28.53 2.32 -6.37
C PHE A 130 28.05 1.66 -5.10
N VAL A 131 28.15 0.35 -5.00
CA VAL A 131 27.81 -0.38 -3.77
C VAL A 131 28.61 0.15 -2.57
N THR A 132 29.90 0.44 -2.76
CA THR A 132 30.74 1.03 -1.71
C THR A 132 30.28 2.43 -1.33
N SER A 133 29.96 3.28 -2.30
CA SER A 133 29.48 4.64 -2.07
C SER A 133 28.13 4.67 -1.34
N VAL A 134 27.23 3.75 -1.71
CA VAL A 134 25.93 3.55 -1.03
C VAL A 134 26.13 3.09 0.40
N VAL A 135 26.97 2.07 0.64
CA VAL A 135 27.30 1.61 2.01
C VAL A 135 27.87 2.75 2.86
N ASN A 136 28.75 3.57 2.28
CA ASN A 136 29.33 4.72 2.99
C ASN A 136 28.26 5.75 3.36
N ALA A 137 27.34 6.09 2.45
CA ALA A 137 26.23 6.98 2.76
C ALA A 137 25.30 6.39 3.83
N VAL A 138 24.96 5.10 3.73
CA VAL A 138 24.13 4.40 4.72
C VAL A 138 24.75 4.47 6.11
N ASN A 139 26.06 4.26 6.23
CA ASN A 139 26.76 4.35 7.50
C ASN A 139 26.87 5.80 8.00
N GLN A 140 27.23 6.74 7.12
CA GLN A 140 27.44 8.15 7.46
C GLN A 140 26.17 8.80 8.03
N TYR A 141 25.02 8.52 7.43
CA TYR A 141 23.75 9.13 7.81
C TYR A 141 22.88 8.22 8.71
N ASN A 142 23.43 7.11 9.20
CA ASN A 142 22.71 6.12 10.01
C ASN A 142 21.38 5.67 9.37
N LEU A 143 21.41 5.38 8.07
CA LEU A 143 20.21 4.97 7.33
C LEU A 143 19.88 3.50 7.58
N ASP A 144 18.63 3.13 7.41
CA ASP A 144 18.12 1.76 7.53
C ASP A 144 18.18 0.99 6.21
N GLY A 145 18.44 1.67 5.09
CA GLY A 145 18.56 1.05 3.79
C GLY A 145 18.78 2.02 2.66
N VAL A 146 18.59 1.50 1.45
CA VAL A 146 18.64 2.23 0.18
C VAL A 146 17.44 1.84 -0.69
N ASP A 147 16.91 2.83 -1.41
CA ASP A 147 15.90 2.64 -2.44
C ASP A 147 16.49 3.05 -3.80
N ILE A 148 16.45 2.17 -4.79
CA ILE A 148 16.91 2.48 -6.14
C ILE A 148 15.72 2.90 -6.99
N ASP A 149 15.73 4.15 -7.43
CA ASP A 149 14.69 4.73 -8.28
C ASP A 149 15.30 5.03 -9.65
N TRP A 150 15.59 3.97 -10.42
CA TRP A 150 16.08 4.11 -11.78
C TRP A 150 14.89 4.13 -12.74
N GLU A 151 14.68 5.28 -13.37
CA GLU A 151 13.62 5.52 -14.36
C GLU A 151 14.18 5.69 -15.79
N TYR A 152 14.33 4.63 -16.61
CA TYR A 152 14.08 3.22 -16.30
C TYR A 152 15.11 2.33 -16.99
N PRO A 153 15.54 1.21 -16.37
CA PRO A 153 16.35 0.23 -17.09
C PRO A 153 15.56 -0.30 -18.30
N ASP A 154 16.18 -0.30 -19.47
CA ASP A 154 15.56 -0.82 -20.69
C ASP A 154 15.63 -2.36 -20.76
N PRO A 155 14.70 -3.02 -21.47
CA PRO A 155 14.83 -4.44 -21.78
C PRO A 155 16.15 -4.77 -22.49
N GLY A 156 16.74 -5.93 -22.17
CA GLY A 156 17.99 -6.40 -22.77
C GLY A 156 19.22 -6.17 -21.89
N ALA A 157 20.23 -5.47 -22.40
CA ALA A 157 21.51 -5.29 -21.71
C ALA A 157 21.34 -4.48 -20.42
N SER A 158 20.58 -3.40 -20.46
CA SER A 158 20.28 -2.57 -19.29
C SER A 158 19.59 -3.38 -18.18
N ALA A 159 18.58 -4.20 -18.52
CA ALA A 159 17.94 -5.11 -17.58
C ALA A 159 18.90 -6.10 -16.88
N SER A 160 19.87 -6.61 -17.63
CA SER A 160 20.90 -7.53 -17.09
C SER A 160 21.87 -6.80 -16.17
N ASN A 161 22.23 -5.57 -16.54
CA ASN A 161 23.10 -4.69 -15.74
C ASN A 161 22.41 -4.26 -14.44
N PHE A 162 21.14 -3.88 -14.50
CA PHE A 162 20.32 -3.58 -13.33
C PHE A 162 20.25 -4.78 -12.39
N THR A 163 19.98 -5.98 -12.91
CA THR A 163 19.93 -7.22 -12.11
C THR A 163 21.26 -7.55 -11.44
N ALA A 164 22.38 -7.31 -12.12
CA ALA A 164 23.72 -7.49 -11.54
C ALA A 164 24.02 -6.46 -10.45
N LEU A 165 23.65 -5.19 -10.66
CA LEU A 165 23.77 -4.12 -9.68
C LEU A 165 22.95 -4.41 -8.42
N MET A 166 21.67 -4.76 -8.60
CA MET A 166 20.75 -5.08 -7.50
C MET A 166 21.21 -6.33 -6.72
N GLY A 167 21.82 -7.31 -7.37
CA GLY A 167 22.43 -8.46 -6.70
C GLY A 167 23.61 -8.10 -5.79
N GLN A 168 24.49 -7.18 -6.22
CA GLN A 168 25.60 -6.71 -5.40
C GLN A 168 25.11 -5.84 -4.23
N LEU A 169 24.14 -4.95 -4.49
CA LEU A 169 23.50 -4.16 -3.44
C LEU A 169 22.80 -5.05 -2.40
N SER A 170 22.06 -6.06 -2.84
CA SER A 170 21.36 -7.00 -1.96
C SER A 170 22.32 -7.67 -0.99
N THR A 171 23.42 -8.23 -1.52
CA THR A 171 24.47 -8.86 -0.71
C THR A 171 25.04 -7.87 0.30
N ALA A 172 25.36 -6.64 -0.12
CA ALA A 172 25.96 -5.63 0.74
C ALA A 172 25.01 -5.10 1.81
N MET A 173 23.75 -4.83 1.48
CA MET A 173 22.76 -4.30 2.41
C MET A 173 22.30 -5.37 3.41
N HIS A 174 21.90 -6.54 2.92
CA HIS A 174 21.35 -7.60 3.78
C HIS A 174 22.38 -8.18 4.75
N SER A 175 23.66 -8.30 4.36
CA SER A 175 24.74 -8.69 5.28
C SER A 175 24.98 -7.70 6.43
N ARG A 176 24.45 -6.47 6.31
CA ARG A 176 24.52 -5.41 7.33
C ARG A 176 23.19 -5.21 8.05
N GLY A 177 22.19 -6.05 7.80
CA GLY A 177 20.83 -5.90 8.33
C GLY A 177 20.11 -4.64 7.80
N LYS A 178 20.52 -4.14 6.63
CA LYS A 178 19.95 -2.96 5.97
C LYS A 178 19.00 -3.38 4.85
N LEU A 179 18.03 -2.54 4.55
CA LEU A 179 17.02 -2.76 3.52
C LEU A 179 17.55 -2.39 2.13
N LEU A 180 17.07 -3.12 1.12
CA LEU A 180 17.19 -2.77 -0.30
C LEU A 180 15.81 -2.78 -0.93
N THR A 181 15.37 -1.64 -1.45
CA THR A 181 14.10 -1.51 -2.18
C THR A 181 14.35 -0.87 -3.55
N ALA A 182 13.32 -0.88 -4.39
CA ALA A 182 13.35 -0.12 -5.63
C ALA A 182 11.98 0.44 -5.98
N ALA A 183 11.95 1.66 -6.51
CA ALA A 183 10.79 2.18 -7.22
C ALA A 183 10.80 1.66 -8.66
N VAL A 184 9.63 1.25 -9.15
CA VAL A 184 9.50 0.63 -10.48
C VAL A 184 8.29 1.19 -11.23
N VAL A 185 8.41 1.21 -12.55
CA VAL A 185 7.35 1.64 -13.48
C VAL A 185 6.04 0.91 -13.23
N SER A 186 4.91 1.55 -13.58
CA SER A 186 3.58 0.98 -13.42
C SER A 186 3.36 -0.33 -14.21
N GLY A 187 4.04 -0.53 -15.35
CA GLY A 187 3.88 -1.72 -16.18
C GLY A 187 4.35 -1.51 -17.62
N GLY A 188 3.89 -2.35 -18.54
CA GLY A 188 4.25 -2.27 -19.97
C GLY A 188 5.63 -2.83 -20.28
N THR A 189 6.13 -2.60 -21.49
CA THR A 189 7.42 -3.13 -21.97
C THR A 189 8.59 -2.62 -21.14
N THR A 190 8.55 -1.38 -20.66
CA THR A 190 9.57 -0.80 -19.77
C THR A 190 9.74 -1.63 -18.49
N ALA A 191 8.68 -2.26 -17.97
CA ALA A 191 8.78 -3.09 -16.77
C ALA A 191 9.64 -4.35 -16.99
N GLU A 192 9.84 -4.79 -18.22
CA GLU A 192 10.72 -5.92 -18.56
C GLU A 192 12.20 -5.60 -18.30
N GLY A 193 12.55 -4.32 -18.16
CA GLY A 193 13.83 -3.84 -17.64
C GLY A 193 14.17 -4.35 -16.24
N VAL A 194 13.16 -4.70 -15.44
CA VAL A 194 13.35 -5.32 -14.13
C VAL A 194 13.13 -6.82 -14.26
N GLN A 195 14.21 -7.60 -14.28
CA GLN A 195 14.11 -9.06 -14.39
C GLN A 195 13.57 -9.69 -13.09
N THR A 196 12.90 -10.83 -13.19
CA THR A 196 12.26 -11.50 -12.04
C THR A 196 13.27 -11.94 -10.95
N ALA A 197 14.55 -12.11 -11.30
CA ALA A 197 15.62 -12.34 -10.34
C ALA A 197 15.72 -11.22 -9.28
N VAL A 198 15.39 -9.97 -9.65
CA VAL A 198 15.37 -8.82 -8.73
C VAL A 198 14.37 -9.01 -7.60
N PHE A 199 13.28 -9.77 -7.82
CA PHE A 199 12.25 -10.00 -6.78
C PHE A 199 12.81 -10.76 -5.57
N GLY A 200 13.85 -11.58 -5.78
CA GLY A 200 14.60 -12.24 -4.72
C GLY A 200 15.63 -11.35 -4.03
N GLN A 201 16.10 -10.29 -4.69
CA GLN A 201 17.18 -9.41 -4.24
C GLN A 201 16.68 -8.24 -3.37
N VAL A 202 15.44 -7.79 -3.58
CA VAL A 202 14.85 -6.65 -2.86
C VAL A 202 13.98 -7.10 -1.69
N ASP A 203 13.85 -6.26 -0.67
CA ASP A 203 12.88 -6.43 0.41
C ASP A 203 11.45 -6.21 -0.10
N TRP A 204 11.23 -5.19 -0.95
CA TRP A 204 10.01 -4.99 -1.72
C TRP A 204 10.23 -4.04 -2.91
N LEU A 205 9.23 -3.97 -3.79
CA LEU A 205 9.14 -2.97 -4.87
C LEU A 205 8.05 -1.95 -4.56
N ASN A 206 8.38 -0.67 -4.70
CA ASN A 206 7.46 0.46 -4.68
C ASN A 206 6.94 0.68 -6.12
N ILE A 207 5.74 0.22 -6.43
CA ILE A 207 5.19 0.32 -7.79
C ILE A 207 4.59 1.71 -7.99
N MET A 208 5.14 2.49 -8.92
CA MET A 208 4.69 3.85 -9.21
C MET A 208 3.38 3.84 -10.01
N ALA A 209 2.28 3.47 -9.35
CA ALA A 209 0.95 3.34 -9.92
C ALA A 209 0.23 4.71 -10.04
N TYR A 210 0.94 5.68 -10.61
CA TYR A 210 0.53 7.03 -10.96
C TYR A 210 1.20 7.45 -12.27
N ASP A 211 0.95 8.68 -12.72
CA ASP A 211 1.41 9.23 -14.02
C ASP A 211 0.95 8.47 -15.27
N GLY A 212 0.03 7.53 -15.10
CA GLY A 212 -0.77 6.90 -16.14
C GLY A 212 -2.22 6.74 -15.70
N GLY A 213 -2.98 5.96 -16.49
CA GLY A 213 -4.42 5.80 -16.32
C GLY A 213 -5.22 6.99 -16.88
N SER A 214 -6.49 6.74 -17.20
CA SER A 214 -7.43 7.76 -17.65
C SER A 214 -8.73 7.67 -16.81
N PRO A 215 -8.95 8.60 -15.86
CA PRO A 215 -8.07 9.70 -15.45
C PRO A 215 -6.82 9.23 -14.68
N HIS A 216 -5.87 10.15 -14.46
CA HIS A 216 -4.61 9.92 -13.76
C HIS A 216 -4.80 9.12 -12.45
N ALA A 217 -4.06 8.03 -12.33
CA ALA A 217 -4.02 7.16 -11.16
C ALA A 217 -5.42 6.71 -10.67
N ASN A 218 -6.38 6.49 -11.56
CA ASN A 218 -7.67 5.94 -11.15
C ASN A 218 -7.50 4.56 -10.49
N HIS A 219 -8.45 4.20 -9.62
CA HIS A 219 -8.39 3.00 -8.80
C HIS A 219 -8.09 1.73 -9.60
N ASP A 220 -8.90 1.44 -10.62
CA ASP A 220 -8.85 0.16 -11.34
C ASP A 220 -7.57 0.03 -12.15
N TRP A 221 -7.10 1.11 -12.76
CA TRP A 221 -5.79 1.14 -13.41
C TRP A 221 -4.65 0.86 -12.42
N SER A 222 -4.63 1.54 -11.26
CA SER A 222 -3.60 1.29 -10.24
C SER A 222 -3.65 -0.13 -9.66
N ILE A 223 -4.82 -0.78 -9.61
CA ILE A 223 -4.91 -2.19 -9.23
C ILE A 223 -4.39 -3.10 -10.34
N GLY A 224 -4.70 -2.78 -11.60
CA GLY A 224 -4.18 -3.48 -12.78
C GLY A 224 -2.66 -3.48 -12.84
N THR A 225 -2.02 -2.33 -12.59
CA THR A 225 -0.55 -2.19 -12.58
C THR A 225 0.09 -3.06 -11.50
N VAL A 226 -0.48 -3.09 -10.30
CA VAL A 226 0.02 -3.94 -9.22
C VAL A 226 -0.19 -5.43 -9.52
N ASN A 227 -1.32 -5.80 -10.09
CA ASN A 227 -1.57 -7.18 -10.49
C ASN A 227 -0.65 -7.65 -11.61
N TYR A 228 -0.24 -6.77 -12.52
CA TYR A 228 0.77 -7.07 -13.54
C TYR A 228 2.10 -7.48 -12.91
N TRP A 229 2.61 -6.75 -11.90
CA TRP A 229 3.84 -7.15 -11.22
C TRP A 229 3.70 -8.49 -10.49
N LYS A 230 2.56 -8.74 -9.84
CA LYS A 230 2.29 -10.03 -9.21
C LYS A 230 2.16 -11.18 -10.22
N SER A 231 1.59 -10.94 -11.41
CA SER A 231 1.50 -11.97 -12.45
C SER A 231 2.87 -12.35 -13.03
N ARG A 232 3.88 -11.49 -12.88
CA ARG A 232 5.28 -11.81 -13.17
C ARG A 232 5.98 -12.62 -12.08
N GLY A 233 5.32 -12.86 -10.95
CA GLY A 233 5.83 -13.64 -9.82
C GLY A 233 6.31 -12.82 -8.62
N LEU A 234 6.07 -11.50 -8.57
CA LEU A 234 6.37 -10.70 -7.38
C LEU A 234 5.46 -11.13 -6.21
N PRO A 235 5.99 -11.56 -5.05
CA PRO A 235 5.16 -11.95 -3.92
C PRO A 235 4.33 -10.77 -3.40
N ALA A 236 3.09 -11.04 -2.96
CA ALA A 236 2.20 -10.00 -2.44
C ALA A 236 2.85 -9.19 -1.30
N ALA A 237 3.56 -9.85 -0.37
CA ALA A 237 4.25 -9.18 0.74
C ALA A 237 5.37 -8.20 0.30
N LYS A 238 5.92 -8.40 -0.91
CA LYS A 238 6.95 -7.56 -1.55
C LYS A 238 6.38 -6.54 -2.55
N THR A 239 5.06 -6.43 -2.61
CA THR A 239 4.34 -5.57 -3.55
C THR A 239 3.82 -4.35 -2.79
N VAL A 240 4.30 -3.13 -3.08
CA VAL A 240 3.83 -1.90 -2.43
C VAL A 240 3.17 -0.99 -3.47
N LEU A 241 1.90 -0.65 -3.26
CA LEU A 241 1.08 0.15 -4.18
C LEU A 241 1.39 1.64 -4.03
N GLY A 242 1.93 2.28 -5.06
CA GLY A 242 2.13 3.73 -5.12
C GLY A 242 0.83 4.51 -5.28
N VAL A 243 0.70 5.63 -4.57
CA VAL A 243 -0.41 6.59 -4.68
C VAL A 243 0.11 8.03 -4.80
N PRO A 244 -0.48 8.85 -5.68
CA PRO A 244 -0.05 10.24 -5.86
C PRO A 244 -0.76 11.17 -4.88
N PHE A 245 -0.01 12.11 -4.30
CA PHE A 245 -0.52 13.24 -3.51
C PHE A 245 -0.55 14.54 -4.33
N TYR A 246 -0.72 14.41 -5.64
CA TYR A 246 -0.82 15.51 -6.60
C TYR A 246 -1.80 15.17 -7.72
N SER A 247 -2.10 16.16 -8.57
CA SER A 247 -2.95 16.01 -9.74
C SER A 247 -2.18 16.00 -11.06
N ARG A 248 -2.84 15.50 -12.10
CA ARG A 248 -2.50 15.79 -13.50
C ARG A 248 -3.62 16.61 -14.15
N PRO A 249 -3.33 17.41 -15.18
CA PRO A 249 -2.03 17.53 -15.85
C PRO A 249 -1.07 18.56 -15.22
N THR A 250 -1.55 19.45 -14.35
CA THR A 250 -0.79 20.64 -13.92
C THR A 250 0.06 20.43 -12.66
N TYR A 251 0.02 19.24 -12.03
CA TYR A 251 0.76 18.96 -10.81
C TYR A 251 0.40 19.87 -9.63
N TYR A 252 -0.90 20.19 -9.47
CA TYR A 252 -1.34 20.75 -8.21
C TYR A 252 -1.12 19.71 -7.11
N THR A 253 -0.47 20.10 -6.02
CA THR A 253 -0.43 19.28 -4.82
C THR A 253 -1.85 19.06 -4.31
N TYR A 254 -2.09 17.91 -3.67
CA TYR A 254 -3.37 17.64 -3.02
C TYR A 254 -3.71 18.74 -2.00
N ALA A 255 -2.73 19.20 -1.23
CA ALA A 255 -2.88 20.31 -0.29
C ALA A 255 -3.35 21.61 -0.95
N GLN A 256 -2.81 21.98 -2.12
CA GLN A 256 -3.29 23.15 -2.86
C GLN A 256 -4.75 22.98 -3.29
N LEU A 257 -5.14 21.79 -3.76
CA LEU A 257 -6.53 21.54 -4.17
C LEU A 257 -7.49 21.60 -2.97
N VAL A 258 -7.12 21.04 -1.83
CA VAL A 258 -7.93 21.13 -0.61
C VAL A 258 -8.01 22.57 -0.09
N ALA A 259 -6.94 23.36 -0.23
CA ALA A 259 -6.94 24.77 0.16
C ALA A 259 -7.89 25.63 -0.71
N LEU A 260 -8.15 25.25 -1.97
CA LEU A 260 -9.13 25.93 -2.83
C LEU A 260 -10.57 25.67 -2.38
N ASP A 261 -10.88 24.43 -1.98
CA ASP A 261 -12.18 24.02 -1.45
C ASP A 261 -11.96 22.75 -0.59
N PRO A 262 -12.24 22.78 0.72
CA PRO A 262 -12.07 21.61 1.58
C PRO A 262 -12.84 20.36 1.11
N ALA A 263 -13.94 20.52 0.36
CA ALA A 263 -14.66 19.40 -0.22
C ALA A 263 -13.84 18.62 -1.28
N ASN A 264 -12.80 19.24 -1.85
CA ASN A 264 -11.86 18.59 -2.77
C ASN A 264 -11.13 17.43 -2.09
N ALA A 265 -11.05 17.42 -0.75
CA ALA A 265 -10.47 16.29 -0.03
C ALA A 265 -11.15 14.95 -0.37
N ASN A 266 -12.42 14.97 -0.80
CA ASN A 266 -13.24 13.81 -1.12
C ASN A 266 -13.55 13.65 -2.62
N ARG A 267 -12.84 14.35 -3.51
CA ARG A 267 -13.03 14.27 -4.98
C ARG A 267 -11.79 13.65 -5.64
N ASP A 268 -11.97 13.07 -6.82
CA ASP A 268 -10.86 12.56 -7.64
C ASP A 268 -10.54 13.48 -8.83
N CYS A 269 -11.44 14.40 -9.18
CA CYS A 269 -11.17 15.43 -10.20
C CYS A 269 -11.88 16.73 -9.84
N VAL A 270 -11.24 17.87 -10.11
CA VAL A 270 -11.82 19.22 -9.98
C VAL A 270 -11.40 20.10 -11.14
N THR A 271 -12.20 21.11 -11.50
CA THR A 271 -11.79 22.08 -12.53
C THR A 271 -11.13 23.28 -11.86
N VAL A 272 -9.86 23.55 -12.21
CA VAL A 272 -9.11 24.72 -11.76
C VAL A 272 -8.72 25.53 -12.99
N SER A 273 -9.13 26.80 -13.04
CA SER A 273 -8.86 27.70 -14.17
C SER A 273 -9.23 27.12 -15.54
N GLY A 274 -10.38 26.43 -15.63
CA GLY A 274 -10.87 25.82 -16.86
C GLY A 274 -10.23 24.47 -17.24
N VAL A 275 -9.26 23.98 -16.45
CA VAL A 275 -8.59 22.69 -16.69
C VAL A 275 -9.01 21.68 -15.64
N GLN A 276 -9.43 20.48 -16.06
CA GLN A 276 -9.75 19.39 -15.15
C GLN A 276 -8.45 18.80 -14.57
N GLN A 277 -8.29 18.93 -13.26
CA GLN A 277 -7.21 18.39 -12.46
C GLN A 277 -7.69 17.09 -11.81
N CYS A 278 -7.10 15.95 -12.17
CA CYS A 278 -7.43 14.64 -11.61
C CYS A 278 -6.32 14.11 -10.71
N TYR A 279 -6.70 13.61 -9.54
CA TYR A 279 -5.88 13.15 -8.42
C TYR A 279 -6.65 12.03 -7.68
N ASN A 280 -6.24 11.67 -6.47
CA ASN A 280 -7.00 10.73 -5.64
C ASN A 280 -7.42 11.40 -4.33
N GLY A 281 -8.72 11.54 -4.11
CA GLY A 281 -9.27 11.97 -2.83
C GLY A 281 -9.26 10.85 -1.80
N ILE A 282 -9.64 11.20 -0.56
CA ILE A 282 -9.73 10.29 0.58
C ILE A 282 -10.47 9.00 0.24
N PRO A 283 -11.66 9.00 -0.40
CA PRO A 283 -12.37 7.77 -0.72
C PRO A 283 -11.55 6.80 -1.60
N THR A 284 -10.83 7.32 -2.60
CA THR A 284 -10.02 6.50 -3.49
C THR A 284 -8.76 5.99 -2.83
N ILE A 285 -8.08 6.83 -2.02
CA ILE A 285 -6.94 6.39 -1.21
C ILE A 285 -7.35 5.29 -0.22
N LYS A 286 -8.50 5.41 0.45
CA LYS A 286 -9.02 4.37 1.34
C LYS A 286 -9.30 3.06 0.57
N ARG A 287 -9.96 3.13 -0.59
CA ARG A 287 -10.22 1.94 -1.44
C ARG A 287 -8.94 1.24 -1.89
N LYS A 288 -7.95 1.99 -2.37
CA LYS A 288 -6.63 1.46 -2.74
C LYS A 288 -5.93 0.81 -1.55
N THR A 289 -5.98 1.45 -0.38
CA THR A 289 -5.39 0.93 0.85
C THR A 289 -6.07 -0.35 1.31
N GLN A 290 -7.40 -0.43 1.29
CA GLN A 290 -8.17 -1.64 1.60
C GLN A 290 -7.81 -2.80 0.67
N TRP A 291 -7.72 -2.52 -0.63
CA TRP A 291 -7.29 -3.51 -1.59
C TRP A 291 -5.87 -3.99 -1.30
N ALA A 292 -4.95 -3.07 -1.01
CA ALA A 292 -3.56 -3.40 -0.68
C ALA A 292 -3.47 -4.25 0.59
N MET A 293 -4.26 -3.98 1.63
CA MET A 293 -4.29 -4.79 2.86
C MET A 293 -4.66 -6.25 2.59
N ALA A 294 -5.52 -6.49 1.60
CA ALA A 294 -5.95 -7.84 1.23
C ALA A 294 -5.05 -8.51 0.18
N ASN A 295 -4.27 -7.75 -0.60
CA ASN A 295 -3.66 -8.25 -1.84
C ASN A 295 -2.19 -7.86 -2.06
N ALA A 296 -1.59 -7.09 -1.16
CA ALA A 296 -0.26 -6.51 -1.28
C ALA A 296 0.40 -6.34 0.10
N GLY A 297 1.64 -5.85 0.13
CA GLY A 297 2.46 -5.70 1.32
C GLY A 297 2.45 -4.29 1.90
N GLY A 298 1.82 -3.33 1.22
CA GLY A 298 1.78 -1.94 1.68
C GLY A 298 1.28 -0.93 0.65
N VAL A 299 1.30 0.33 1.06
CA VAL A 299 1.09 1.52 0.23
C VAL A 299 2.31 2.44 0.34
N MET A 300 2.67 3.04 -0.78
CA MET A 300 3.71 4.06 -0.91
C MET A 300 3.06 5.35 -1.40
N ASN A 301 3.47 6.53 -0.90
CA ASN A 301 3.01 7.81 -1.41
C ASN A 301 4.12 8.65 -2.06
N TRP A 302 3.76 9.31 -3.16
CA TRP A 302 4.54 10.37 -3.80
C TRP A 302 3.72 11.68 -3.80
N GLU A 303 4.04 12.70 -3.00
CA GLU A 303 5.01 12.67 -1.89
C GLU A 303 4.50 13.43 -0.65
N LEU A 304 5.14 13.19 0.50
CA LEU A 304 4.65 13.55 1.83
C LEU A 304 4.33 15.04 2.02
N SER A 305 5.07 15.93 1.37
CA SER A 305 4.92 17.38 1.50
C SER A 305 3.71 17.95 0.75
N GLN A 306 3.10 17.14 -0.11
CA GLN A 306 1.93 17.51 -0.92
C GLN A 306 0.61 17.18 -0.23
N ASP A 307 0.66 16.49 0.90
CA ASP A 307 -0.52 16.17 1.70
C ASP A 307 -0.95 17.34 2.59
N THR A 308 -2.19 17.25 3.09
CA THR A 308 -2.65 18.07 4.22
C THR A 308 -2.37 17.37 5.56
N SER A 309 -2.86 17.94 6.66
CA SER A 309 -2.84 17.32 7.99
C SER A 309 -4.26 17.13 8.52
N GLY A 310 -4.40 16.42 9.64
CA GLY A 310 -5.70 16.23 10.30
C GLY A 310 -6.68 15.40 9.47
N SER A 311 -7.94 15.82 9.43
CA SER A 311 -9.06 15.08 8.84
C SER A 311 -9.07 15.02 7.32
N THR A 312 -8.34 15.92 6.65
CA THR A 312 -8.23 15.91 5.19
C THR A 312 -6.99 15.18 4.69
N SER A 313 -6.10 14.71 5.56
CA SER A 313 -4.85 14.08 5.12
C SER A 313 -5.08 12.72 4.45
N LEU A 314 -4.44 12.52 3.30
CA LEU A 314 -4.39 11.24 2.61
C LEU A 314 -3.56 10.22 3.39
N LEU A 315 -2.48 10.65 4.06
CA LEU A 315 -1.71 9.79 4.95
C LEU A 315 -2.51 9.38 6.20
N SER A 316 -3.33 10.27 6.78
CA SER A 316 -4.35 9.89 7.78
C SER A 316 -5.29 8.84 7.19
N ALA A 317 -5.79 9.03 5.96
CA ALA A 317 -6.71 8.09 5.34
C ALA A 317 -6.10 6.69 5.15
N ILE A 318 -4.82 6.59 4.78
CA ILE A 318 -4.08 5.32 4.73
C ILE A 318 -4.00 4.71 6.14
N TYR A 319 -3.50 5.47 7.11
CA TYR A 319 -3.30 4.99 8.49
C TYR A 319 -4.60 4.54 9.14
N ASP A 320 -5.65 5.35 9.07
CA ASP A 320 -6.97 5.06 9.67
C ASP A 320 -7.60 3.82 9.02
N THR A 321 -7.39 3.62 7.72
CA THR A 321 -7.85 2.41 7.03
C THR A 321 -7.14 1.17 7.53
N VAL A 322 -5.84 1.26 7.79
CA VAL A 322 -5.02 0.15 8.26
C VAL A 322 -5.25 -0.16 9.74
N MET A 323 -5.33 0.87 10.58
CA MET A 323 -5.48 0.75 12.04
C MET A 323 -6.92 0.57 12.50
N GLY A 324 -7.88 1.08 11.73
CA GLY A 324 -9.30 1.09 12.07
C GLY A 324 -10.01 -0.24 11.87
N GLY A 325 -9.34 -1.30 11.41
CA GLY A 325 -9.79 -2.70 11.54
C GLY A 325 -11.19 -3.05 11.02
N THR A 326 -11.86 -2.17 10.29
CA THR A 326 -13.07 -2.50 9.54
C THR A 326 -12.78 -2.20 8.09
N THR A 327 -12.53 -3.26 7.34
CA THR A 327 -13.18 -3.43 6.04
C THR A 327 -14.53 -2.70 6.10
N PRO A 328 -14.85 -1.74 5.21
CA PRO A 328 -16.17 -1.12 5.25
C PRO A 328 -17.19 -2.25 5.37
N PRO A 329 -18.18 -2.18 6.29
CA PRO A 329 -19.28 -3.12 6.21
C PRO A 329 -19.73 -3.08 4.76
N GLY A 330 -19.83 -4.26 4.14
CA GLY A 330 -20.03 -4.31 2.70
C GLY A 330 -21.14 -3.35 2.30
N ARG A 331 -20.92 -2.61 1.20
CA ARG A 331 -21.87 -1.58 0.79
C ARG A 331 -23.22 -2.24 0.61
N THR A 332 -24.20 -1.81 1.39
CA THR A 332 -25.48 -2.50 1.53
C THR A 332 -26.57 -1.68 0.87
N GLY A 333 -27.24 -2.28 -0.10
CA GLY A 333 -28.31 -1.63 -0.86
C GLY A 333 -28.73 -2.46 -2.07
N PRO A 334 -29.55 -1.89 -2.95
CA PRO A 334 -29.91 -2.56 -4.20
C PRO A 334 -28.72 -2.64 -5.16
N ILE A 335 -28.59 -3.78 -5.83
CA ILE A 335 -27.80 -3.91 -7.06
C ILE A 335 -28.78 -3.80 -8.23
N THR A 336 -28.60 -2.80 -9.09
CA THR A 336 -29.51 -2.57 -10.23
C THR A 336 -28.81 -2.86 -11.55
N GLY A 337 -29.47 -3.57 -12.46
CA GLY A 337 -28.97 -3.91 -13.80
C GLY A 337 -29.87 -3.43 -14.92
N ILE A 338 -29.99 -4.24 -15.97
CA ILE A 338 -30.78 -3.95 -17.18
C ILE A 338 -32.17 -3.41 -16.86
N ALA A 339 -32.56 -2.33 -17.56
CA ALA A 339 -33.83 -1.63 -17.38
C ALA A 339 -34.14 -1.18 -15.93
N GLY A 340 -33.12 -0.99 -15.09
CA GLY A 340 -33.28 -0.56 -13.70
C GLY A 340 -33.82 -1.65 -12.76
N LYS A 341 -33.82 -2.93 -13.19
CA LYS A 341 -34.25 -4.06 -12.37
C LYS A 341 -33.24 -4.36 -11.27
N CYS A 342 -33.71 -4.87 -10.15
CA CYS A 342 -32.89 -5.24 -9.00
C CYS A 342 -32.48 -6.72 -9.08
N VAL A 343 -31.27 -7.03 -8.62
CA VAL A 343 -30.87 -8.39 -8.27
C VAL A 343 -31.68 -8.83 -7.05
N ASP A 344 -32.37 -9.94 -7.16
CA ASP A 344 -33.43 -10.38 -6.24
C ASP A 344 -33.24 -11.84 -5.83
N VAL A 345 -33.45 -12.14 -4.56
CA VAL A 345 -33.59 -13.50 -4.05
C VAL A 345 -35.03 -13.96 -4.21
N ALA A 346 -35.27 -14.95 -5.09
CA ALA A 346 -36.61 -15.39 -5.44
C ALA A 346 -37.45 -15.78 -4.22
N GLY A 347 -38.62 -15.14 -4.09
CA GLY A 347 -39.55 -15.36 -2.99
C GLY A 347 -39.01 -15.00 -1.60
N ALA A 348 -37.92 -14.22 -1.52
CA ALA A 348 -37.20 -13.92 -0.28
C ALA A 348 -36.76 -15.17 0.51
N SER A 349 -36.61 -16.31 -0.18
CA SER A 349 -36.27 -17.58 0.46
C SER A 349 -34.80 -17.66 0.81
N SER A 350 -34.49 -17.82 2.10
CA SER A 350 -33.12 -18.06 2.59
C SER A 350 -32.73 -19.54 2.53
N ALA A 351 -33.34 -20.37 1.69
CA ALA A 351 -32.87 -21.75 1.47
C ALA A 351 -31.60 -21.77 0.59
N ASN A 352 -30.74 -22.77 0.79
CA ASN A 352 -29.63 -23.00 -0.14
C ASN A 352 -30.18 -23.46 -1.50
N GLY A 353 -29.62 -22.90 -2.58
CA GLY A 353 -30.08 -23.16 -3.93
C GLY A 353 -31.23 -22.25 -4.37
N THR A 354 -31.70 -21.32 -3.53
CA THR A 354 -32.69 -20.32 -3.95
C THR A 354 -32.18 -19.57 -5.17
N ALA A 355 -33.07 -19.40 -6.14
CA ALA A 355 -32.81 -18.66 -7.35
C ALA A 355 -32.47 -17.19 -7.06
N VAL A 356 -31.36 -16.71 -7.64
CA VAL A 356 -31.11 -15.28 -7.82
C VAL A 356 -31.60 -14.85 -9.21
N GLN A 357 -32.39 -13.80 -9.27
CA GLN A 357 -33.13 -13.37 -10.46
C GLN A 357 -33.14 -11.85 -10.59
N LEU A 358 -33.68 -11.35 -11.69
CA LEU A 358 -34.12 -9.96 -11.82
C LEU A 358 -35.55 -9.83 -11.30
N TRP A 359 -35.79 -8.73 -10.61
CA TRP A 359 -37.14 -8.33 -10.23
C TRP A 359 -37.28 -6.81 -10.21
N THR A 360 -38.52 -6.33 -10.33
CA THR A 360 -38.83 -4.92 -10.12
C THR A 360 -38.36 -4.50 -8.72
N CYS A 361 -37.61 -3.39 -8.64
CA CYS A 361 -37.10 -2.91 -7.36
C CYS A 361 -38.27 -2.60 -6.41
N ASN A 362 -38.33 -3.28 -5.27
CA ASN A 362 -39.46 -3.25 -4.33
C ASN A 362 -39.03 -2.91 -2.89
N GLY A 363 -37.73 -2.68 -2.66
CA GLY A 363 -37.20 -2.25 -1.35
C GLY A 363 -37.19 -3.32 -0.26
N THR A 364 -37.51 -4.57 -0.60
CA THR A 364 -37.49 -5.68 0.36
C THR A 364 -36.06 -6.13 0.67
N THR A 365 -35.89 -6.90 1.75
CA THR A 365 -34.60 -7.49 2.13
C THR A 365 -34.07 -8.49 1.10
N ALA A 366 -34.92 -9.04 0.22
CA ALA A 366 -34.53 -9.90 -0.88
C ALA A 366 -33.70 -9.20 -1.96
N GLN A 367 -33.73 -7.86 -1.98
CA GLN A 367 -32.99 -7.01 -2.92
C GLN A 367 -31.92 -6.16 -2.22
N ASN A 368 -31.74 -6.35 -0.91
CA ASN A 368 -30.75 -5.63 -0.14
C ASN A 368 -29.46 -6.46 -0.05
N TRP A 369 -28.49 -6.12 -0.89
CA TRP A 369 -27.24 -6.84 -1.03
C TRP A 369 -26.09 -6.08 -0.39
N THR A 370 -25.28 -6.80 0.37
CA THR A 370 -24.03 -6.34 0.96
C THR A 370 -22.87 -6.77 0.05
N VAL A 371 -22.22 -5.81 -0.62
CA VAL A 371 -20.97 -6.05 -1.36
C VAL A 371 -19.81 -5.95 -0.38
N ALA A 372 -19.40 -7.09 0.18
CA ALA A 372 -18.36 -7.18 1.20
C ALA A 372 -16.96 -7.10 0.57
N ALA A 373 -16.00 -6.52 1.29
CA ALA A 373 -14.65 -6.36 0.74
C ALA A 373 -13.79 -7.63 0.78
N ASP A 374 -14.30 -8.73 1.33
CA ASP A 374 -13.73 -10.05 1.09
C ASP A 374 -14.06 -10.58 -0.32
N GLY A 375 -14.73 -9.79 -1.16
CA GLY A 375 -15.16 -10.13 -2.50
C GLY A 375 -16.49 -10.88 -2.55
N SER A 376 -17.15 -11.15 -1.43
CA SER A 376 -18.48 -11.77 -1.44
C SER A 376 -19.59 -10.73 -1.60
N VAL A 377 -20.69 -11.16 -2.22
CA VAL A 377 -21.92 -10.37 -2.35
C VAL A 377 -22.99 -11.13 -1.57
N ARG A 378 -23.63 -10.50 -0.59
CA ARG A 378 -24.43 -11.20 0.42
C ARG A 378 -25.85 -10.66 0.52
N ALA A 379 -26.83 -11.54 0.67
CA ALA A 379 -28.21 -11.18 1.00
C ALA A 379 -28.80 -12.25 1.92
N LEU A 380 -29.72 -11.86 2.81
CA LEU A 380 -30.41 -12.77 3.73
C LEU A 380 -29.45 -13.69 4.54
N GLY A 381 -28.26 -13.18 4.90
CA GLY A 381 -27.24 -13.93 5.64
C GLY A 381 -26.44 -14.94 4.81
N LYS A 382 -26.63 -14.98 3.49
CA LYS A 382 -26.00 -15.93 2.55
C LYS A 382 -25.28 -15.22 1.41
N CYS A 383 -24.53 -15.97 0.61
CA CYS A 383 -23.67 -15.48 -0.45
C CYS A 383 -24.27 -15.72 -1.84
N LEU A 384 -24.00 -14.77 -2.76
CA LEU A 384 -24.19 -14.89 -4.20
C LEU A 384 -23.18 -15.91 -4.72
N ASP A 385 -23.68 -17.03 -5.21
CA ASP A 385 -22.90 -18.26 -5.43
C ASP A 385 -23.09 -18.76 -6.86
N VAL A 386 -21.99 -19.09 -7.53
CA VAL A 386 -22.01 -19.81 -8.81
C VAL A 386 -22.25 -21.29 -8.54
N ALA A 387 -23.38 -21.81 -9.01
CA ALA A 387 -23.86 -23.13 -8.61
C ALA A 387 -22.82 -24.24 -8.87
N SER A 388 -22.56 -25.04 -7.83
CA SER A 388 -21.57 -26.13 -7.84
C SER A 388 -20.16 -25.72 -8.28
N ALA A 389 -19.80 -24.43 -8.12
CA ALA A 389 -18.56 -23.85 -8.63
C ALA A 389 -18.36 -24.05 -10.15
N GLY A 390 -19.45 -24.21 -10.90
CA GLY A 390 -19.40 -24.41 -12.34
C GLY A 390 -18.74 -23.23 -13.06
N THR A 391 -17.92 -23.51 -14.06
CA THR A 391 -17.18 -22.48 -14.78
C THR A 391 -17.72 -22.22 -16.18
N ALA A 392 -18.67 -23.00 -16.69
CA ALA A 392 -19.20 -22.87 -18.04
C ALA A 392 -20.22 -21.71 -18.18
N ASN A 393 -20.33 -21.15 -19.38
CA ASN A 393 -21.40 -20.22 -19.74
C ASN A 393 -22.78 -20.84 -19.44
N GLY A 394 -23.65 -20.05 -18.84
CA GLY A 394 -25.00 -20.49 -18.46
C GLY A 394 -25.07 -21.20 -17.10
N THR A 395 -23.95 -21.35 -16.38
CA THR A 395 -24.00 -21.83 -14.99
C THR A 395 -24.81 -20.83 -14.16
N LEU A 396 -25.89 -21.31 -13.54
CA LEU A 396 -26.81 -20.46 -12.79
C LEU A 396 -26.18 -19.91 -11.51
N VAL A 397 -26.63 -18.72 -11.13
CA VAL A 397 -26.32 -18.10 -9.85
C VAL A 397 -27.46 -18.37 -8.86
N GLN A 398 -27.08 -18.65 -7.63
CA GLN A 398 -27.96 -19.04 -6.54
C GLN A 398 -27.55 -18.36 -5.24
N LEU A 399 -28.42 -18.44 -4.25
CA LEU A 399 -28.11 -18.10 -2.87
C LEU A 399 -27.60 -19.37 -2.15
N TRP A 400 -26.45 -19.26 -1.48
CA TRP A 400 -25.85 -20.39 -0.76
C TRP A 400 -25.17 -19.93 0.53
N ASP A 401 -25.02 -20.84 1.49
CA ASP A 401 -24.22 -20.58 2.69
C ASP A 401 -22.82 -20.09 2.33
N CYS A 402 -22.38 -19.03 3.00
CA CYS A 402 -21.06 -18.49 2.77
C CYS A 402 -19.99 -19.51 3.21
N ASN A 403 -19.23 -20.02 2.25
CA ASN A 403 -18.25 -21.10 2.41
C ASN A 403 -16.82 -20.67 2.05
N GLY A 404 -16.63 -19.42 1.63
CA GLY A 404 -15.33 -18.83 1.34
C GLY A 404 -14.67 -19.27 0.03
N THR A 405 -15.33 -20.13 -0.76
CA THR A 405 -14.78 -20.63 -2.03
C THR A 405 -14.78 -19.56 -3.12
N GLY A 406 -14.02 -19.82 -4.20
CA GLY A 406 -13.97 -18.94 -5.38
C GLY A 406 -15.32 -18.75 -6.08
N ALA A 407 -16.27 -19.67 -5.92
CA ALA A 407 -17.63 -19.57 -6.45
C ALA A 407 -18.43 -18.40 -5.85
N GLN A 408 -17.99 -17.87 -4.72
CA GLN A 408 -18.65 -16.79 -3.97
C GLN A 408 -17.85 -15.48 -4.00
N LYS A 409 -16.83 -15.39 -4.88
CA LYS A 409 -16.00 -14.20 -5.05
C LYS A 409 -16.40 -13.44 -6.30
N TRP A 410 -16.51 -12.13 -6.18
CA TRP A 410 -16.98 -11.23 -7.21
C TRP A 410 -16.13 -9.96 -7.19
N GLN A 411 -15.81 -9.46 -8.39
CA GLN A 411 -14.97 -8.30 -8.62
C GLN A 411 -15.69 -7.36 -9.58
N ALA A 412 -16.02 -6.16 -9.11
CA ALA A 412 -16.54 -5.12 -9.97
C ALA A 412 -15.44 -4.63 -10.92
N ALA A 413 -15.78 -4.42 -12.19
CA ALA A 413 -14.89 -3.84 -13.19
C ALA A 413 -15.37 -2.45 -13.63
N SER A 414 -14.48 -1.68 -14.26
CA SER A 414 -14.73 -0.30 -14.69
C SER A 414 -15.82 -0.18 -15.77
N ASP A 415 -16.05 -1.25 -16.53
CA ASP A 415 -17.13 -1.36 -17.53
C ASP A 415 -18.51 -1.64 -16.89
N GLY A 416 -18.57 -1.71 -15.55
CA GLY A 416 -19.78 -1.99 -14.78
C GLY A 416 -20.09 -3.48 -14.65
N THR A 417 -19.27 -4.37 -15.20
CA THR A 417 -19.47 -5.82 -15.01
C THR A 417 -19.09 -6.28 -13.61
N LEU A 418 -19.68 -7.39 -13.17
CA LEU A 418 -19.35 -8.05 -11.92
C LEU A 418 -18.78 -9.44 -12.21
N ARG A 419 -17.46 -9.57 -12.20
CA ARG A 419 -16.73 -10.78 -12.61
C ARG A 419 -16.54 -11.73 -11.44
N ASN A 420 -16.79 -13.03 -11.65
CA ASN A 420 -16.33 -14.08 -10.76
C ASN A 420 -14.91 -14.53 -11.17
N PRO A 421 -13.87 -14.30 -10.35
CA PRO A 421 -12.49 -14.61 -10.75
C PRO A 421 -12.22 -16.11 -10.96
N ALA A 422 -12.97 -16.99 -10.28
CA ALA A 422 -12.76 -18.43 -10.37
C ALA A 422 -13.25 -19.03 -11.69
N SER A 423 -14.39 -18.58 -12.20
CA SER A 423 -14.89 -18.96 -13.53
C SER A 423 -14.31 -18.09 -14.66
N GLY A 424 -13.81 -16.90 -14.32
CA GLY A 424 -13.35 -15.89 -15.27
C GLY A 424 -14.47 -15.12 -15.98
N ARG A 425 -15.74 -15.38 -15.61
CA ARG A 425 -16.97 -14.91 -16.26
C ARG A 425 -17.70 -13.85 -15.45
N CYS A 426 -18.65 -13.16 -16.06
CA CYS A 426 -19.40 -12.06 -15.48
C CYS A 426 -20.82 -12.48 -15.09
N LEU A 427 -21.36 -11.85 -14.03
CA LEU A 427 -22.77 -11.95 -13.66
C LEU A 427 -23.63 -11.42 -14.81
N ASP A 428 -24.58 -12.24 -15.24
CA ASP A 428 -25.33 -12.06 -16.48
C ASP A 428 -26.81 -12.35 -16.24
N ALA A 429 -27.69 -11.47 -16.71
CA ALA A 429 -29.12 -11.78 -16.81
C ALA A 429 -29.39 -12.54 -18.11
N THR A 430 -29.92 -13.77 -17.98
CA THR A 430 -30.10 -14.69 -19.10
C THR A 430 -30.97 -14.11 -20.21
N GLY A 431 -30.53 -14.28 -21.47
CA GLY A 431 -31.35 -13.96 -22.65
C GLY A 431 -31.58 -12.46 -22.88
N PRO A 432 -30.56 -11.62 -22.64
CA PRO A 432 -30.66 -10.18 -22.36
C PRO A 432 -32.03 -9.65 -21.89
N SER A 433 -32.68 -10.39 -20.99
CA SER A 433 -34.07 -10.14 -20.60
C SER A 433 -34.15 -9.21 -19.39
N SER A 434 -35.12 -8.30 -19.41
CA SER A 434 -35.50 -7.46 -18.26
C SER A 434 -36.82 -7.89 -17.61
N ALA A 435 -37.36 -9.05 -17.98
CA ALA A 435 -38.57 -9.60 -17.37
C ALA A 435 -38.33 -10.00 -15.90
N ASP A 436 -39.35 -9.78 -15.06
CA ASP A 436 -39.32 -10.25 -13.68
C ASP A 436 -39.25 -11.79 -13.65
N GLY A 437 -38.35 -12.33 -12.83
CA GLY A 437 -38.06 -13.76 -12.78
C GLY A 437 -36.93 -14.23 -13.70
N THR A 438 -36.35 -13.34 -14.52
CA THR A 438 -35.17 -13.68 -15.34
C THR A 438 -34.03 -14.15 -14.43
N ARG A 439 -33.57 -15.40 -14.60
CA ARG A 439 -32.50 -15.97 -13.78
C ARG A 439 -31.17 -15.29 -14.08
N LEU A 440 -30.33 -15.17 -13.05
CA LEU A 440 -28.94 -14.78 -13.22
C LEU A 440 -28.05 -16.01 -13.42
N GLN A 441 -27.03 -15.85 -14.24
CA GLN A 441 -26.04 -16.85 -14.60
C GLN A 441 -24.65 -16.21 -14.65
N VAL A 442 -23.62 -17.03 -14.89
CA VAL A 442 -22.32 -16.52 -15.35
C VAL A 442 -22.18 -16.73 -16.86
N TRP A 443 -21.62 -15.73 -17.54
CA TRP A 443 -21.33 -15.77 -18.97
C TRP A 443 -20.02 -15.03 -19.26
N ASP A 444 -19.39 -15.31 -20.40
CA ASP A 444 -18.21 -14.58 -20.85
C ASP A 444 -18.47 -13.07 -20.78
N CYS A 445 -17.47 -12.32 -20.33
CA CYS A 445 -17.60 -10.89 -20.10
C CYS A 445 -17.57 -10.13 -21.44
N PHE A 446 -18.67 -9.44 -21.77
CA PHE A 446 -18.75 -8.58 -22.95
C PHE A 446 -19.36 -7.21 -22.66
N ALA A 447 -19.62 -6.89 -21.38
CA ALA A 447 -20.15 -5.61 -20.91
C ALA A 447 -21.46 -5.18 -21.60
N GLY A 448 -22.28 -6.16 -22.00
CA GLY A 448 -23.63 -5.89 -22.49
C GLY A 448 -24.53 -5.35 -21.39
N SER A 449 -25.66 -4.73 -21.76
CA SER A 449 -26.60 -4.15 -20.80
C SER A 449 -27.13 -5.14 -19.75
N ASN A 450 -27.15 -6.44 -20.06
CA ASN A 450 -27.54 -7.53 -19.18
C ASN A 450 -26.39 -8.01 -18.25
N GLN A 451 -25.19 -7.44 -18.37
CA GLN A 451 -24.02 -7.72 -17.52
C GLN A 451 -23.51 -6.48 -16.77
N VAL A 452 -24.09 -5.31 -17.00
CA VAL A 452 -23.70 -4.06 -16.34
C VAL A 452 -24.57 -3.84 -15.11
N TRP A 453 -23.90 -3.66 -13.97
CA TRP A 453 -24.51 -3.57 -12.66
C TRP A 453 -24.06 -2.32 -11.93
N ARG A 454 -25.03 -1.58 -11.37
CA ARG A 454 -24.76 -0.52 -10.40
C ARG A 454 -24.84 -1.12 -9.00
N LEU A 455 -23.69 -1.17 -8.34
CA LEU A 455 -23.57 -1.65 -6.97
C LEU A 455 -24.00 -0.57 -5.96
N PRO A 456 -24.33 -0.96 -4.71
CA PRO A 456 -24.58 -0.03 -3.62
C PRO A 456 -23.42 0.96 -3.43
N ALA A 457 -23.79 2.21 -3.09
CA ALA A 457 -22.87 3.32 -2.89
C ALA A 457 -21.97 3.13 -1.68
#